data_AF-A0A650CU74-F1
#
_entry.id   AF-A0A650CU74-F1
#
_cell.length_a   1.000
_cell.length_b   1.000
_cell.length_c   1.000
_cell.angle_alpha   90.00
_cell.angle_beta   90.00
_cell.angle_gamma   90.00
#
_symmetry.space_group_name_H-M   'P 1'
#
loop_
_entity.id
_entity.type
_entity.pdbx_description
1 polymer ?
#
loop_
_entity_poly.entity_id
_entity_poly.type
_entity_poly.pdbx_seq_one_letter_code
_entity_poly.pdbx_strand_id
1 'polypeptide(L)'
;MSKGRVSILGKHEGIPIIFDLSLKGFYYWCRNRLKYLGFNPFITPYKYDHQIMIYARLIQGYIITTDKDFLKCERAIILKVDKYEKMYVKMLKELHGKLS
;
A
#
# COMPACT_ATOMS: atom_id res chain seq x y z
N MET A 1 -22.39 -18.48 27.64
CA MET A 1 -22.64 -17.92 26.29
C MET A 1 -21.59 -16.85 26.00
N SER A 2 -21.23 -16.70 24.72
CA SER A 2 -19.91 -16.27 24.19
C SER A 2 -19.22 -15.07 24.85
N LYS A 3 -17.99 -15.31 25.32
CA LYS A 3 -16.96 -14.30 25.58
C LYS A 3 -16.77 -13.42 24.34
N GLY A 4 -16.75 -12.10 24.55
CA GLY A 4 -16.55 -11.09 23.51
C GLY A 4 -15.35 -11.38 22.61
N ARG A 5 -15.62 -11.58 21.32
CA ARG A 5 -14.61 -11.59 20.25
C ARG A 5 -14.79 -10.34 19.40
N VAL A 6 -14.57 -9.16 19.97
CA VAL A 6 -14.61 -7.91 19.19
C VAL A 6 -13.56 -6.94 19.76
N SER A 7 -12.26 -7.15 19.44
CA SER A 7 -11.23 -6.09 19.61
C SER A 7 -9.82 -6.44 19.08
N ILE A 8 -9.67 -7.31 18.07
CA ILE A 8 -8.40 -7.40 17.31
C ILE A 8 -8.74 -7.48 15.83
N LEU A 9 -9.49 -6.50 15.32
CA LEU A 9 -9.40 -6.21 13.90
C LEU A 9 -7.95 -5.75 13.71
N GLY A 10 -7.18 -6.47 12.88
CA GLY A 10 -5.77 -6.19 12.72
C GLY A 10 -5.58 -4.71 12.39
N LYS A 11 -4.57 -4.03 12.97
CA LYS A 11 -4.25 -2.60 12.71
C LYS A 11 -4.22 -2.20 11.23
N HIS A 12 -4.24 -3.17 10.31
CA HIS A 12 -4.07 -3.06 8.88
C HIS A 12 -5.37 -3.25 8.08
N GLU A 13 -6.47 -3.64 8.72
CA GLU A 13 -7.71 -3.96 8.04
C GLU A 13 -8.29 -2.77 7.26
N GLY A 14 -8.59 -3.02 5.99
CA GLY A 14 -9.19 -2.04 5.09
C GLY A 14 -8.24 -0.94 4.60
N ILE A 15 -6.99 -0.88 5.08
CA ILE A 15 -6.06 0.19 4.71
C ILE A 15 -5.81 0.17 3.20
N PRO A 16 -6.11 1.27 2.48
CA PRO A 16 -5.90 1.35 1.05
C PRO A 16 -4.40 1.33 0.68
N ILE A 17 -4.02 0.43 -0.23
CA ILE A 17 -2.67 0.37 -0.81
C ILE A 17 -2.77 0.66 -2.31
N ILE A 18 -2.32 1.84 -2.70
CA ILE A 18 -2.48 2.38 -4.04
C ILE A 18 -1.18 2.11 -4.81
N PHE A 19 -1.24 1.23 -5.80
CA PHE A 19 -0.11 0.99 -6.68
C PHE A 19 -0.13 1.99 -7.84
N ASP A 20 1.00 2.63 -8.08
CA ASP A 20 1.23 3.35 -9.33
C ASP A 20 1.05 2.41 -10.54
N LEU A 21 0.60 2.97 -11.68
CA LEU A 21 0.32 2.23 -12.90
C LEU A 21 1.56 1.49 -13.42
N SER A 22 2.74 2.08 -13.26
CA SER A 22 4.03 1.48 -13.60
C SER A 22 4.29 0.15 -12.86
N LEU A 23 3.66 -0.04 -11.69
CA LEU A 23 3.77 -1.24 -10.85
C LEU A 23 2.65 -2.25 -11.05
N LYS A 24 1.85 -2.15 -12.12
CA LYS A 24 0.73 -3.07 -12.40
C LYS A 24 1.13 -4.56 -12.35
N GLY A 25 2.29 -4.93 -12.89
CA GLY A 25 2.79 -6.31 -12.82
C GLY A 25 3.08 -6.77 -11.38
N PHE A 26 3.75 -5.92 -10.61
CA PHE A 26 4.05 -6.18 -9.20
C PHE A 26 2.78 -6.26 -8.34
N TYR A 27 1.81 -5.37 -8.58
CA TYR A 27 0.48 -5.43 -7.96
C TYR A 27 -0.18 -6.80 -8.17
N TYR A 28 -0.24 -7.29 -9.42
CA TYR A 28 -0.89 -8.58 -9.67
C TYR A 28 -0.17 -9.73 -8.95
N TRP A 29 1.15 -9.65 -8.83
CA TRP A 29 1.93 -10.64 -8.10
C TRP A 29 1.66 -10.62 -6.58
N CYS A 30 1.52 -9.45 -5.94
CA CYS A 30 1.37 -9.35 -4.48
C CYS A 30 -0.07 -9.19 -3.94
N ARG A 31 -1.05 -8.80 -4.77
CA ARG A 31 -2.39 -8.37 -4.30
C ARG A 31 -3.08 -9.33 -3.35
N ASN A 32 -3.02 -10.64 -3.60
CA ASN A 32 -3.70 -11.61 -2.75
C ASN A 32 -3.02 -11.72 -1.39
N ARG A 33 -1.69 -11.64 -1.33
CA ARG A 33 -0.93 -11.66 -0.08
C ARG A 33 -1.27 -10.43 0.78
N LEU A 34 -1.36 -9.26 0.16
CA LEU A 34 -1.80 -8.04 0.84
C LEU A 34 -3.22 -8.15 1.37
N LYS A 35 -4.15 -8.69 0.57
CA LYS A 35 -5.53 -8.94 1.02
C LYS A 35 -5.60 -9.90 2.22
N TYR A 36 -4.79 -10.96 2.23
CA TYR A 36 -4.70 -11.89 3.37
C TYR A 36 -4.16 -11.21 4.64
N LEU A 37 -3.35 -10.17 4.50
CA LEU A 37 -2.88 -9.35 5.63
C LEU A 37 -3.90 -8.27 6.07
N GLY A 38 -5.08 -8.22 5.44
CA GLY A 38 -6.15 -7.27 5.76
C GLY A 38 -6.12 -5.97 4.94
N PHE A 39 -5.10 -5.73 4.10
CA PHE A 39 -5.03 -4.52 3.29
C PHE A 39 -6.04 -4.52 2.13
N ASN A 40 -6.36 -3.32 1.61
CA ASN A 40 -7.16 -3.14 0.41
C ASN A 40 -6.29 -2.62 -0.77
N PRO A 41 -5.59 -3.51 -1.50
CA PRO A 41 -4.72 -3.10 -2.59
C PRO A 41 -5.49 -2.88 -3.90
N PHE A 42 -5.14 -1.83 -4.63
CA PHE A 42 -5.62 -1.56 -5.98
C PHE A 42 -4.62 -0.72 -6.79
N ILE A 43 -4.79 -0.69 -8.11
CA ILE A 43 -4.02 0.18 -9.00
C ILE A 43 -4.70 1.54 -9.02
N THR A 44 -3.92 2.62 -8.95
CA THR A 44 -4.43 3.99 -9.07
C THR A 44 -5.41 4.15 -10.25
N PRO A 45 -6.57 4.81 -10.05
CA PRO A 45 -7.46 5.18 -11.15
C PRO A 45 -7.01 6.47 -11.86
N TYR A 46 -5.97 7.14 -11.36
CA TYR A 46 -5.47 8.41 -11.89
C TYR A 46 -4.17 8.25 -12.66
N LYS A 47 -3.98 9.13 -13.65
CA LYS A 47 -2.80 9.15 -14.53
C LYS A 47 -1.70 10.09 -14.04
N TYR A 48 -2.05 11.18 -13.34
CA TYR A 48 -1.10 12.22 -12.96
C TYR A 48 -0.74 12.12 -11.47
N ASP A 49 0.54 12.24 -11.15
CA ASP A 49 1.07 12.03 -9.80
C ASP A 49 0.38 12.89 -8.73
N HIS A 50 0.12 14.17 -9.05
CA HIS A 50 -0.59 15.06 -8.13
C HIS A 50 -2.00 14.57 -7.78
N GLN A 51 -2.71 13.96 -8.73
CA GLN A 51 -4.04 13.37 -8.47
C GLN A 51 -3.93 12.14 -7.57
N ILE A 52 -2.92 11.30 -7.81
CA ILE A 52 -2.64 10.13 -6.97
C ILE A 52 -2.34 10.55 -5.54
N MET A 53 -1.49 11.57 -5.35
CA MET A 53 -1.15 12.12 -4.06
C MET A 53 -2.36 12.71 -3.32
N ILE A 54 -3.18 13.51 -4.01
CA ILE A 54 -4.42 14.07 -3.44
C ILE A 54 -5.38 12.95 -3.03
N TYR A 55 -5.60 11.97 -3.91
CA TYR A 55 -6.50 10.87 -3.66
C TYR A 55 -6.06 10.01 -2.48
N ALA A 56 -4.77 9.67 -2.42
CA ALA A 56 -4.20 8.91 -1.30
C ALA A 56 -4.42 9.61 0.05
N ARG A 57 -4.31 10.95 0.07
CA ARG A 57 -4.60 11.73 1.28
C ARG A 57 -6.08 11.65 1.67
N LEU A 58 -6.99 11.80 0.70
CA LEU A 58 -8.44 11.79 0.95
C LEU A 58 -8.92 10.46 1.54
N ILE A 59 -8.40 9.34 1.04
CA ILE A 59 -8.80 8.00 1.50
C ILE A 59 -7.90 7.44 2.60
N GLN A 60 -6.95 8.23 3.11
CA GLN A 60 -5.91 7.78 4.04
C GLN A 60 -5.18 6.51 3.55
N GLY A 61 -4.83 6.45 2.26
CA GLY A 61 -4.12 5.34 1.63
C GLY A 61 -2.61 5.52 1.59
N TYR A 62 -1.87 4.43 1.42
CA TYR A 62 -0.43 4.47 1.14
C TYR A 62 -0.17 4.24 -0.35
N ILE A 63 0.70 5.06 -0.94
CA ILE A 63 1.12 4.95 -2.35
C ILE A 63 2.34 4.04 -2.42
N ILE A 64 2.32 3.05 -3.30
CA ILE A 64 3.47 2.23 -3.66
C ILE A 64 3.91 2.64 -5.06
N THR A 65 5.15 3.12 -5.18
CA THR A 65 5.71 3.57 -6.45
C THR A 65 7.21 3.29 -6.50
N THR A 66 7.81 3.37 -7.67
CA THR A 66 9.27 3.44 -7.87
C THR A 66 9.73 4.84 -8.24
N ASP A 67 8.80 5.78 -8.42
CA ASP A 67 9.07 7.15 -8.79
C ASP A 67 9.48 7.99 -7.56
N LYS A 68 10.57 8.74 -7.71
CA LYS A 68 11.11 9.60 -6.65
C LYS A 68 10.34 10.91 -6.52
N ASP A 69 9.54 11.30 -7.50
CA ASP A 69 8.77 12.54 -7.45
C ASP A 69 7.72 12.53 -6.32
N PHE A 70 7.36 11.34 -5.85
CA PHE A 70 6.51 11.13 -4.67
C PHE A 70 7.24 11.31 -3.32
N LEU A 71 8.53 11.67 -3.29
CA LEU A 71 9.30 11.83 -2.04
C LEU A 71 8.68 12.84 -1.07
N LYS A 72 7.98 13.85 -1.60
CA LYS A 72 7.29 14.88 -0.80
C LYS A 72 5.96 14.39 -0.22
N CYS A 73 5.49 13.20 -0.60
CA CYS A 73 4.27 12.60 -0.09
C CYS A 73 4.60 11.68 1.10
N GLU A 74 4.20 12.08 2.30
CA GLU A 74 4.43 11.32 3.54
C GLU A 74 3.88 9.88 3.49
N ARG A 75 2.78 9.69 2.77
CA ARG A 75 2.11 8.39 2.60
C ARG A 75 2.63 7.60 1.40
N ALA A 76 3.72 8.03 0.76
CA ALA A 76 4.37 7.26 -0.29
C ALA A 76 5.45 6.32 0.28
N ILE A 77 5.54 5.15 -0.35
CA ILE A 77 6.57 4.14 -0.14
C ILE A 77 7.26 3.94 -1.49
N ILE A 78 8.50 4.42 -1.57
CA ILE A 78 9.29 4.43 -2.80
C ILE A 78 10.20 3.21 -2.81
N LEU A 79 9.88 2.29 -3.70
CA LEU A 79 10.62 1.06 -3.92
C LEU A 79 11.78 1.30 -4.89
N LYS A 80 12.85 0.53 -4.75
CA LYS A 80 13.84 0.38 -5.81
C LYS A 80 13.38 -0.76 -6.71
N VAL A 81 13.52 -0.61 -8.02
CA VAL A 81 13.23 -1.69 -8.97
C VAL A 81 14.20 -2.84 -8.71
N ASP A 82 13.67 -4.02 -8.40
CA ASP A 82 14.41 -5.26 -8.13
C ASP A 82 13.46 -6.45 -8.34
N LYS A 83 13.86 -7.66 -7.95
CA LYS A 83 12.98 -8.83 -7.89
C LYS A 83 11.76 -8.56 -7.00
N TYR A 84 10.60 -9.05 -7.42
CA TYR A 84 9.32 -8.79 -6.76
C TYR A 84 9.31 -9.23 -5.29
N GLU A 85 9.98 -10.32 -4.94
CA GLU A 85 10.11 -10.78 -3.56
C GLU A 85 10.80 -9.73 -2.69
N LYS A 86 11.88 -9.12 -3.18
CA LYS A 86 12.62 -8.07 -2.46
C LYS A 86 11.81 -6.79 -2.38
N MET A 87 11.17 -6.40 -3.48
CA MET A 87 10.26 -5.24 -3.50
C MET A 87 9.13 -5.42 -2.47
N TYR A 88 8.57 -6.62 -2.37
CA TYR A 88 7.52 -6.97 -1.42
C TYR A 88 7.99 -6.89 0.03
N VAL A 89 9.14 -7.49 0.35
CA VAL A 89 9.71 -7.42 1.70
C VAL A 89 9.98 -5.97 2.09
N LYS A 90 10.54 -5.15 1.18
CA LYS A 90 10.77 -3.73 1.45
C LYS A 90 9.46 -2.99 1.68
N MET A 91 8.47 -3.18 0.81
CA MET A 91 7.14 -2.59 0.95
C MET A 91 6.50 -2.91 2.31
N LEU A 92 6.54 -4.17 2.74
CA LEU A 92 5.99 -4.58 4.04
C LEU A 92 6.71 -3.94 5.22
N LYS A 93 8.05 -3.85 5.19
CA LYS A 93 8.83 -3.19 6.25
C LYS A 93 8.45 -1.72 6.40
N GLU A 94 8.32 -1.00 5.27
CA GLU A 94 7.92 0.40 5.25
C GLU A 94 6.47 0.58 5.73
N LEU A 95 5.54 -0.28 5.30
CA LEU A 95 4.16 -0.26 5.79
C LEU A 95 4.10 -0.50 7.30
N HIS A 96 4.85 -1.49 7.80
CA HIS A 96 4.90 -1.78 9.23
C HIS A 96 5.43 -0.59 10.03
N GLY A 97 6.54 0.03 9.58
CA GLY A 97 7.10 1.22 10.23
C GLY A 97 6.14 2.42 10.27
N LYS A 98 5.29 2.60 9.24
CA LYS A 98 4.29 3.68 9.17
C LYS A 98 2.99 3.39 9.95
N LEU A 99 2.77 2.14 10.36
CA LEU A 99 1.54 1.69 11.05
C LEU A 99 1.77 1.33 12.52
N SER A 100 3.03 1.30 12.95
CA SER A 100 3.42 0.99 14.32
C SER A 100 3.20 2.19 15.22
#